data_AF-A0A5J4F4V4-F1
#
_entry.id   AF-A0A5J4F4V4-F1
#
_cell.length_a   1.000
_cell.length_b   1.000
_cell.length_c   1.000
_cell.angle_alpha   90.00
_cell.angle_beta   90.00
_cell.angle_gamma   90.00
#
_symmetry.space_group_name_H-M   'P 1'
#
loop_
_entity.id
_entity.type
_entity.pdbx_description
1 polymer ?
#
loop_
_entity_poly.entity_id
_entity_poly.type
_entity_poly.pdbx_seq_one_letter_code
_entity_poly.pdbx_strand_id
1 'polypeptide(L)'
;MAQMSLCFALIKNNKQSKMTTNISRKLTTGALALAGSVAAFGFAGAAQAAQLNANVGYVPVGVVSYTGPDLSSATSVTFPALNLVNINPPTYLGNPNDFFSGPLAVAVASSVTLAPLTFDFSATDGDPGAGAFTVTFTTASGPATFTATSFTTDTSPGNLNTLDLMIEGTITGTGFDTTLAEILVNLNQVGGPGNAVNASSTFGSQPSPTSVPEPSAILGILAVAGAGAFARRKS
;
A
#
# COMPACT_ATOMS: atom_id res chain seq x y z
N MET A 1 -99.66 4.07 63.89
CA MET A 1 -98.30 4.63 63.72
C MET A 1 -97.56 3.76 62.71
N ALA A 2 -97.03 4.39 61.66
CA ALA A 2 -96.09 3.88 60.63
C ALA A 2 -96.48 2.53 59.95
N GLN A 3 -97.19 2.48 58.80
CA GLN A 3 -96.70 2.74 57.41
C GLN A 3 -95.26 2.23 57.16
N MET A 4 -94.95 1.43 56.14
CA MET A 4 -95.67 1.10 54.91
C MET A 4 -95.00 -0.06 54.14
N SER A 5 -95.84 -0.88 53.48
CA SER A 5 -95.71 -1.49 52.14
C SER A 5 -94.52 -2.42 51.85
N LEU A 6 -94.65 -3.75 51.81
CA LEU A 6 -95.51 -4.66 51.01
C LEU A 6 -95.14 -4.79 49.51
N CYS A 7 -94.91 -6.06 49.12
CA CYS A 7 -95.10 -6.70 47.79
C CYS A 7 -94.05 -6.44 46.69
N PHE A 8 -93.70 -7.36 45.78
CA PHE A 8 -93.90 -8.81 45.55
C PHE A 8 -93.17 -9.15 44.22
N ALA A 9 -93.05 -10.44 43.92
CA ALA A 9 -92.97 -11.05 42.58
C ALA A 9 -91.59 -11.29 41.92
N LEU A 10 -91.29 -12.60 41.82
CA LEU A 10 -90.48 -13.28 40.80
C LEU A 10 -90.77 -12.79 39.37
N ILE A 11 -89.78 -12.92 38.46
CA ILE A 11 -89.95 -13.60 37.16
C ILE A 11 -88.58 -14.03 36.57
N LYS A 12 -88.67 -15.16 35.88
CA LYS A 12 -87.68 -16.06 35.28
C LYS A 12 -87.19 -15.56 33.89
N ASN A 13 -86.28 -16.33 33.29
CA ASN A 13 -86.00 -16.46 31.82
C ASN A 13 -85.05 -15.42 31.20
N ASN A 14 -84.25 -15.69 30.17
CA ASN A 14 -84.12 -16.84 29.26
C ASN A 14 -82.83 -16.70 28.42
N LYS A 15 -82.34 -17.84 27.89
CA LYS A 15 -81.78 -18.05 26.53
C LYS A 15 -80.83 -16.99 25.93
N GLN A 16 -79.56 -17.35 25.71
CA GLN A 16 -79.03 -18.00 24.48
C GLN A 16 -79.00 -17.11 23.23
N SER A 17 -77.83 -17.10 22.58
CA SER A 17 -77.61 -17.27 21.14
C SER A 17 -76.95 -16.11 20.35
N LYS A 18 -75.84 -16.50 19.70
CA LYS A 18 -75.40 -16.13 18.33
C LYS A 18 -74.81 -14.74 18.03
N MET A 19 -73.47 -14.73 17.96
CA MET A 19 -72.66 -14.55 16.74
C MET A 19 -73.39 -14.05 15.47
N THR A 20 -72.97 -12.90 14.92
CA THR A 20 -72.75 -12.72 13.47
C THR A 20 -71.81 -11.54 13.15
N THR A 21 -70.59 -11.89 12.74
CA THR A 21 -69.86 -11.44 11.54
C THR A 21 -69.85 -9.96 11.14
N ASN A 22 -68.65 -9.37 11.14
CA ASN A 22 -68.19 -8.59 9.98
C ASN A 22 -66.75 -8.99 9.61
N ILE A 23 -66.64 -9.46 8.37
CA ILE A 23 -65.45 -9.96 7.68
C ILE A 23 -64.96 -8.84 6.74
N SER A 24 -63.63 -8.70 6.65
CA SER A 24 -62.88 -8.11 5.53
C SER A 24 -62.77 -6.58 5.39
N ARG A 25 -61.53 -6.07 5.55
CA ARG A 25 -60.69 -5.59 4.43
C ARG A 25 -59.26 -5.30 4.91
N LYS A 26 -58.29 -5.76 4.10
CA LYS A 26 -56.83 -5.50 4.12
C LYS A 26 -55.93 -6.48 4.90
N LEU A 27 -55.77 -7.66 4.32
CA LEU A 27 -54.45 -8.27 4.17
C LEU A 27 -53.64 -7.41 3.16
N THR A 28 -52.30 -7.45 3.27
CA THR A 28 -51.29 -7.17 2.22
C THR A 28 -50.31 -6.01 2.54
N THR A 29 -49.14 -6.44 3.05
CA THR A 29 -47.78 -5.95 2.77
C THR A 29 -47.12 -4.91 3.68
N GLY A 30 -46.03 -5.36 4.31
CA GLY A 30 -45.05 -4.63 5.10
C GLY A 30 -44.48 -5.58 6.16
N ALA A 31 -43.69 -6.62 5.81
CA ALA A 31 -42.22 -6.53 5.67
C ALA A 31 -41.60 -5.61 6.73
N LEU A 32 -40.58 -5.94 7.51
CA LEU A 32 -39.65 -7.05 7.61
C LEU A 32 -38.75 -6.64 8.79
N ALA A 33 -38.42 -7.59 9.67
CA ALA A 33 -37.30 -7.63 10.60
C ALA A 33 -36.61 -6.29 10.98
N LEU A 34 -36.89 -5.79 12.18
CA LEU A 34 -35.92 -5.02 12.96
C LEU A 34 -35.12 -5.99 13.83
N ALA A 35 -34.25 -6.76 13.19
CA ALA A 35 -33.09 -7.34 13.86
C ALA A 35 -32.14 -6.17 14.12
N GLY A 36 -32.09 -5.73 15.38
CA GLY A 36 -31.18 -4.70 15.85
C GLY A 36 -29.77 -5.04 15.40
N SER A 37 -29.25 -4.20 14.51
CA SER A 37 -27.95 -4.31 13.90
C SER A 37 -26.90 -4.41 15.00
N VAL A 38 -26.32 -5.61 15.18
CA VAL A 38 -24.92 -5.65 15.56
C VAL A 38 -24.25 -4.89 14.43
N ALA A 39 -23.82 -3.66 14.71
CA ALA A 39 -22.78 -3.04 13.94
C ALA A 39 -21.61 -4.00 14.03
N ALA A 40 -21.59 -4.97 13.11
CA ALA A 40 -20.37 -5.51 12.59
C ALA A 40 -19.59 -4.24 12.27
N PHE A 41 -18.59 -3.95 13.09
CA PHE A 41 -17.40 -3.25 12.65
C PHE A 41 -16.92 -4.04 11.45
N GLY A 42 -17.56 -3.78 10.30
CA GLY A 42 -17.03 -4.08 9.02
C GLY A 42 -15.75 -3.29 9.03
N PHE A 43 -14.65 -4.01 9.24
CA PHE A 43 -13.44 -3.75 8.51
C PHE A 43 -13.81 -3.83 7.01
N ALA A 44 -14.59 -2.86 6.53
CA ALA A 44 -14.61 -2.48 5.14
C ALA A 44 -13.15 -2.17 4.88
N GLY A 45 -12.51 -3.07 4.14
CA GLY A 45 -11.07 -3.16 4.08
C GLY A 45 -10.47 -1.77 3.98
N ALA A 46 -9.74 -1.38 5.02
CA ALA A 46 -8.49 -0.73 4.72
C ALA A 46 -7.79 -1.76 3.82
N ALA A 47 -7.88 -1.56 2.50
CA ALA A 47 -6.99 -2.22 1.59
C ALA A 47 -5.62 -1.86 2.16
N GLN A 48 -4.98 -2.83 2.81
CA GLN A 48 -3.62 -2.66 3.27
C GLN A 48 -2.88 -2.28 2.00
N ALA A 49 -2.39 -1.04 1.93
CA ALA A 49 -1.65 -0.66 0.76
C ALA A 49 -0.41 -1.56 0.74
N ALA A 50 -0.24 -2.25 -0.38
CA ALA A 50 0.78 -3.27 -0.49
C ALA A 50 2.15 -2.59 -0.33
N GLN A 51 3.02 -3.21 0.47
CA GLN A 51 4.44 -2.87 0.41
C GLN A 51 4.95 -3.18 -1.00
N LEU A 52 5.76 -2.27 -1.53
CA LEU A 52 6.26 -2.32 -2.90
C LEU A 52 7.41 -3.35 -3.00
N ASN A 53 7.28 -4.35 -3.87
CA ASN A 53 8.39 -5.21 -4.28
C ASN A 53 8.84 -4.86 -5.69
N ALA A 54 9.74 -3.90 -5.81
CA ALA A 54 10.12 -3.37 -7.11
C ALA A 54 11.59 -3.02 -7.27
N ASN A 55 12.08 -3.16 -8.51
CA ASN A 55 13.42 -2.77 -8.93
C ASN A 55 13.43 -2.19 -10.34
N VAL A 56 14.11 -1.06 -10.53
CA VAL A 56 14.35 -0.45 -11.85
C VAL A 56 15.77 0.12 -11.89
N GLY A 57 16.46 -0.10 -13.01
CA GLY A 57 17.75 0.51 -13.31
C GLY A 57 17.63 1.68 -14.28
N TYR A 58 18.37 2.75 -14.06
CA TYR A 58 18.45 3.91 -14.95
C TYR A 58 19.89 4.34 -15.22
N VAL A 59 20.08 5.04 -16.34
CA VAL A 59 21.39 5.54 -16.79
C VAL A 59 21.28 7.02 -17.20
N PRO A 60 22.32 7.82 -16.96
CA PRO A 60 22.40 9.18 -17.48
C PRO A 60 22.62 9.19 -18.99
N VAL A 61 22.04 10.18 -19.65
CA VAL A 61 22.28 10.50 -21.07
C VAL A 61 23.09 11.80 -21.12
N GLY A 62 24.41 11.65 -21.20
CA GLY A 62 25.34 12.76 -21.21
C GLY A 62 26.61 12.42 -20.44
N VAL A 63 27.34 13.47 -20.06
CA VAL A 63 28.59 13.33 -19.32
C VAL A 63 28.30 13.48 -17.83
N VAL A 64 28.72 12.49 -17.03
CA VAL A 64 28.80 12.61 -15.58
C VAL A 64 30.16 13.22 -15.23
N SER A 65 30.16 14.20 -14.33
CA SER A 65 31.38 14.85 -13.83
C SER A 65 31.48 14.74 -12.31
N TYR A 66 32.65 15.04 -11.75
CA TYR A 66 32.89 15.02 -10.31
C TYR A 66 33.86 16.11 -9.88
N THR A 67 33.89 16.39 -8.58
CA THR A 67 34.89 17.26 -7.94
C THR A 67 35.75 16.43 -6.99
N GLY A 68 37.06 16.38 -7.22
CA GLY A 68 38.02 15.63 -6.42
C GLY A 68 39.30 15.38 -7.22
N PRO A 69 40.39 14.90 -6.57
CA PRO A 69 41.62 14.57 -7.29
C PRO A 69 41.47 13.30 -8.15
N ASP A 70 40.59 12.40 -7.77
CA ASP A 70 40.21 11.19 -8.50
C ASP A 70 38.77 10.77 -8.15
N LEU A 71 38.21 9.77 -8.84
CA LEU A 71 36.82 9.37 -8.63
C LEU A 71 36.62 8.71 -7.25
N SER A 72 37.63 7.96 -6.78
CA SER A 72 37.57 7.29 -5.47
C SER A 72 37.58 8.26 -4.27
N SER A 73 37.96 9.52 -4.50
CA SER A 73 37.97 10.58 -3.49
C SER A 73 37.10 11.77 -3.91
N ALA A 74 36.12 11.53 -4.77
CA ALA A 74 35.19 12.55 -5.20
C ALA A 74 34.35 13.06 -4.02
N THR A 75 34.30 14.38 -3.87
CA THR A 75 33.48 15.09 -2.88
C THR A 75 32.08 15.40 -3.40
N SER A 76 31.90 15.39 -4.72
CA SER A 76 30.60 15.55 -5.38
C SER A 76 30.59 14.90 -6.75
N VAL A 77 29.42 14.46 -7.18
CA VAL A 77 29.17 13.92 -8.53
C VAL A 77 28.00 14.66 -9.16
N THR A 78 28.15 15.12 -10.39
CA THR A 78 27.09 15.82 -11.14
C THR A 78 26.61 14.97 -12.29
N PHE A 79 25.31 14.67 -12.28
CA PHE A 79 24.61 13.95 -13.34
C PHE A 79 24.08 14.91 -14.40
N PRO A 80 23.98 14.48 -15.67
CA PRO A 80 23.25 15.23 -16.67
C PRO A 80 21.74 15.24 -16.34
N ALA A 81 21.02 16.23 -16.87
CA ALA A 81 19.60 16.42 -16.60
C ALA A 81 18.74 15.26 -17.12
N LEU A 82 19.13 14.63 -18.23
CA LEU A 82 18.39 13.52 -18.82
C LEU A 82 18.91 12.19 -18.28
N ASN A 83 18.04 11.45 -17.59
CA ASN A 83 18.30 10.07 -17.16
C ASN A 83 17.14 9.21 -17.66
N LEU A 84 17.44 7.98 -18.07
CA LEU A 84 16.45 7.07 -18.66
C LEU A 84 16.48 5.73 -17.97
N VAL A 85 15.30 5.14 -17.76
CA VAL A 85 15.18 3.74 -17.36
C VAL A 85 15.81 2.86 -18.43
N ASN A 86 16.79 2.04 -18.06
CA ASN A 86 17.49 1.14 -18.96
C ASN A 86 17.11 -0.32 -18.72
N ILE A 87 16.84 -0.69 -17.46
CA ILE A 87 16.56 -2.07 -17.07
C ILE A 87 15.31 -2.08 -16.20
N ASN A 88 14.39 -3.01 -16.49
CA ASN A 88 13.23 -3.30 -15.67
C ASN A 88 13.00 -4.83 -15.69
N PRO A 89 13.59 -5.58 -14.74
CA PRO A 89 13.50 -7.04 -14.76
C PRO A 89 12.08 -7.49 -14.34
N PRO A 90 11.61 -8.66 -14.81
CA PRO A 90 10.30 -9.20 -14.42
C PRO A 90 10.20 -9.60 -12.94
N THR A 91 11.34 -9.80 -12.28
CA THR A 91 11.41 -10.24 -10.89
C THR A 91 12.41 -9.41 -10.09
N TYR A 92 12.14 -9.30 -8.79
CA TYR A 92 13.03 -8.71 -7.80
C TYR A 92 13.00 -9.57 -6.54
N LEU A 93 14.18 -9.97 -6.05
CA LEU A 93 14.37 -10.92 -4.94
C LEU A 93 13.56 -12.23 -5.09
N GLY A 94 13.42 -12.72 -6.32
CA GLY A 94 12.68 -13.95 -6.63
C GLY A 94 11.15 -13.80 -6.69
N ASN A 95 10.61 -12.62 -6.36
CA ASN A 95 9.19 -12.30 -6.45
C ASN A 95 8.89 -11.48 -7.72
N PRO A 96 7.63 -11.45 -8.20
CA PRO A 96 7.23 -10.53 -9.28
C PRO A 96 7.60 -9.08 -8.95
N ASN A 97 8.16 -8.38 -9.93
CA ASN A 97 8.47 -6.96 -9.80
C ASN A 97 7.24 -6.11 -10.11
N ASP A 98 6.79 -5.31 -9.15
CA ASP A 98 5.60 -4.46 -9.30
C ASP A 98 5.78 -3.38 -10.39
N PHE A 99 7.03 -2.97 -10.66
CA PHE A 99 7.33 -2.02 -11.75
C PHE A 99 7.42 -2.67 -13.12
N PHE A 100 7.38 -4.00 -13.24
CA PHE A 100 7.46 -4.66 -14.54
C PHE A 100 6.17 -4.57 -15.35
N SER A 101 5.01 -4.76 -14.69
CA SER A 101 3.70 -4.80 -15.36
C SER A 101 2.57 -4.46 -14.39
N GLY A 102 1.41 -4.09 -14.94
CA GLY A 102 0.25 -3.73 -14.14
C GLY A 102 0.19 -2.23 -13.79
N PRO A 103 -0.53 -1.84 -12.72
CA PRO A 103 -0.83 -0.44 -12.42
C PRO A 103 0.41 0.37 -11.99
N LEU A 104 1.48 -0.28 -11.54
CA LEU A 104 2.73 0.38 -11.15
C LEU A 104 3.82 0.25 -12.23
N ALA A 105 3.49 -0.24 -13.42
CA ALA A 105 4.47 -0.49 -14.48
C ALA A 105 5.29 0.78 -14.83
N VAL A 106 6.59 0.60 -15.00
CA VAL A 106 7.54 1.62 -15.45
C VAL A 106 8.13 1.20 -16.79
N ALA A 107 7.96 2.05 -17.81
CA ALA A 107 8.45 1.73 -19.14
C ALA A 107 9.99 1.89 -19.24
N VAL A 108 10.65 0.99 -19.96
CA VAL A 108 12.03 1.21 -20.40
C VAL A 108 12.09 2.44 -21.30
N ALA A 109 13.19 3.18 -21.22
CA ALA A 109 13.40 4.50 -21.84
C ALA A 109 12.46 5.61 -21.34
N SER A 110 11.69 5.39 -20.27
CA SER A 110 11.01 6.48 -19.57
C SER A 110 12.02 7.38 -18.85
N SER A 111 11.68 8.66 -18.75
CA SER A 111 12.54 9.66 -18.12
C SER A 111 12.55 9.55 -16.60
N VAL A 112 13.74 9.67 -16.03
CA VAL A 112 14.00 9.80 -14.60
C VAL A 112 14.56 11.20 -14.35
N THR A 113 14.00 11.91 -13.37
CA THR A 113 14.41 13.26 -13.00
C THR A 113 15.15 13.22 -11.67
N LEU A 114 16.34 13.81 -11.62
CA LEU A 114 17.14 13.98 -10.40
C LEU A 114 17.05 15.43 -9.92
N ALA A 115 16.92 15.64 -8.61
CA ALA A 115 16.97 16.99 -8.03
C ALA A 115 17.55 16.98 -6.60
N PRO A 116 18.64 17.72 -6.32
CA PRO A 116 19.50 18.42 -7.29
C PRO A 116 20.26 17.43 -8.21
N LEU A 117 20.85 17.94 -9.30
CA LEU A 117 21.67 17.13 -10.23
C LEU A 117 23.08 16.84 -9.69
N THR A 118 23.55 17.65 -8.75
CA THR A 118 24.84 17.48 -8.09
C THR A 118 24.59 16.83 -6.75
N PHE A 119 25.15 15.64 -6.56
CA PHE A 119 25.13 14.92 -5.30
C PHE A 119 26.38 15.33 -4.53
N ASP A 120 26.17 15.84 -3.33
CA ASP A 120 27.23 16.33 -2.43
C ASP A 120 27.50 15.27 -1.36
N PHE A 121 28.75 14.80 -1.31
CA PHE A 121 29.24 13.79 -0.37
C PHE A 121 30.31 14.36 0.56
N SER A 122 30.33 15.68 0.78
CA SER A 122 31.29 16.33 1.66
C SER A 122 31.06 16.06 3.16
N ALA A 123 29.86 15.60 3.51
CA ALA A 123 29.52 15.14 4.85
C ALA A 123 30.07 13.73 5.11
N THR A 124 30.02 13.29 6.37
CA THR A 124 30.48 11.94 6.74
C THR A 124 29.50 10.89 6.22
N ASP A 125 30.03 9.76 5.77
CA ASP A 125 29.21 8.59 5.42
C ASP A 125 28.26 8.22 6.56
N GLY A 126 27.00 7.98 6.20
CA GLY A 126 25.93 7.64 7.14
C GLY A 126 25.32 8.80 7.91
N ASP A 127 25.79 10.05 7.73
CA ASP A 127 25.17 11.22 8.36
C ASP A 127 23.73 11.43 7.86
N PRO A 128 22.72 11.45 8.75
CA PRO A 128 21.32 11.65 8.34
C PRO A 128 21.10 12.99 7.64
N GLY A 129 20.47 12.96 6.47
CA GLY A 129 20.16 14.12 5.63
C GLY A 129 21.33 14.62 4.79
N ALA A 130 22.50 13.99 4.90
CA ALA A 130 23.62 14.26 4.03
C ALA A 130 23.36 13.76 2.61
N GLY A 131 23.83 14.49 1.59
CA GLY A 131 23.61 14.13 0.19
C GLY A 131 22.14 14.05 -0.20
N ALA A 132 21.28 14.94 0.34
CA ALA A 132 19.86 14.93 0.05
C ALA A 132 19.58 15.19 -1.44
N PHE A 133 18.93 14.24 -2.10
CA PHE A 133 18.37 14.39 -3.44
C PHE A 133 17.09 13.58 -3.58
N THR A 134 16.39 13.82 -4.68
CA THR A 134 15.19 13.10 -5.06
C THR A 134 15.35 12.51 -6.45
N VAL A 135 14.73 11.34 -6.63
CA VAL A 135 14.59 10.69 -7.93
C VAL A 135 13.11 10.57 -8.22
N THR A 136 12.65 11.23 -9.27
CA THR A 136 11.24 11.16 -9.70
C THR A 136 11.13 10.44 -11.02
N PHE A 137 10.23 9.47 -11.08
CA PHE A 137 9.92 8.71 -12.29
C PHE A 137 8.41 8.49 -12.40
N THR A 138 7.94 8.12 -13.59
CA THR A 138 6.50 7.94 -13.84
C THR A 138 6.15 6.46 -13.90
N THR A 139 5.22 6.04 -13.05
CA THR A 139 4.55 4.74 -13.14
C THR A 139 3.25 4.88 -13.93
N ALA A 140 2.64 3.75 -14.33
CA ALA A 140 1.32 3.76 -14.94
C ALA A 140 0.21 4.36 -14.05
N SER A 141 0.41 4.41 -12.72
CA SER A 141 -0.53 5.00 -11.76
C SER A 141 -0.33 6.50 -11.51
N GLY A 142 0.84 7.04 -11.90
CA GLY A 142 1.25 8.40 -11.57
C GLY A 142 2.74 8.53 -11.22
N PRO A 143 3.19 9.73 -10.83
CA PRO A 143 4.57 9.96 -10.42
C PRO A 143 4.90 9.23 -9.13
N ALA A 144 6.12 8.70 -9.06
CA ALA A 144 6.73 8.15 -7.85
C ALA A 144 8.04 8.91 -7.58
N THR A 145 8.32 9.13 -6.30
CA THR A 145 9.50 9.89 -5.85
C THR A 145 10.22 9.12 -4.76
N PHE A 146 11.49 8.80 -5.03
CA PHE A 146 12.46 8.42 -4.01
C PHE A 146 13.06 9.68 -3.39
N THR A 147 13.19 9.70 -2.08
CA THR A 147 13.85 10.75 -1.30
C THR A 147 14.99 10.13 -0.52
N ALA A 148 16.22 10.58 -0.78
CA ALA A 148 17.41 10.12 -0.08
C ALA A 148 17.43 10.60 1.38
N THR A 149 17.83 9.72 2.29
CA THR A 149 17.98 10.02 3.72
C THR A 149 19.41 9.93 4.20
N SER A 150 20.23 9.10 3.54
CA SER A 150 21.63 8.84 3.90
C SER A 150 22.35 8.26 2.68
N PHE A 151 23.67 8.36 2.69
CA PHE A 151 24.52 7.67 1.72
C PHE A 151 25.70 6.99 2.43
N THR A 152 26.28 6.01 1.76
CA THR A 152 27.58 5.41 2.07
C THR A 152 28.37 5.31 0.78
N THR A 153 29.66 5.61 0.84
CA THR A 153 30.58 5.47 -0.28
C THR A 153 31.38 4.18 -0.13
N ASP A 154 31.58 3.46 -1.22
CA ASP A 154 32.50 2.33 -1.28
C ASP A 154 33.46 2.52 -2.45
N THR A 155 34.73 2.20 -2.19
CA THR A 155 35.79 2.28 -3.17
C THR A 155 36.67 1.06 -3.06
N SER A 156 36.99 0.45 -4.19
CA SER A 156 37.92 -0.67 -4.20
C SER A 156 39.32 -0.15 -3.84
N PRO A 157 39.97 -0.70 -2.79
CA PRO A 157 41.28 -0.21 -2.35
C PRO A 157 42.31 -0.24 -3.48
N GLY A 158 42.93 0.92 -3.76
CA GLY A 158 43.90 1.08 -4.84
C GLY A 158 43.32 1.32 -6.23
N ASN A 159 41.99 1.36 -6.38
CA ASN A 159 41.33 1.73 -7.63
C ASN A 159 40.81 3.17 -7.57
N LEU A 160 41.50 4.08 -8.26
CA LEU A 160 41.15 5.50 -8.31
C LEU A 160 40.01 5.84 -9.27
N ASN A 161 39.53 4.85 -10.04
CA ASN A 161 38.61 5.06 -11.17
C ASN A 161 37.18 4.62 -10.88
N THR A 162 36.89 4.15 -9.66
CA THR A 162 35.57 3.62 -9.29
C THR A 162 35.08 4.28 -8.02
N LEU A 163 33.78 4.55 -7.99
CA LEU A 163 33.06 4.96 -6.81
C LEU A 163 31.70 4.28 -6.84
N ASP A 164 31.41 3.51 -5.82
CA ASP A 164 30.10 2.93 -5.59
C ASP A 164 29.41 3.72 -4.48
N LEU A 165 28.13 4.02 -4.68
CA LEU A 165 27.32 4.72 -3.69
C LEU A 165 26.15 3.82 -3.33
N MET A 166 25.97 3.64 -2.03
CA MET A 166 24.75 3.10 -1.48
C MET A 166 23.94 4.22 -0.88
N ILE A 167 22.70 4.41 -1.35
CA ILE A 167 21.87 5.54 -0.94
C ILE A 167 20.57 4.98 -0.40
N GLU A 168 20.33 5.20 0.89
CA GLU A 168 19.10 4.78 1.53
C GLU A 168 18.07 5.90 1.45
N GLY A 169 16.79 5.51 1.45
CA GLY A 169 15.72 6.47 1.46
C GLY A 169 14.34 5.84 1.50
N THR A 170 13.36 6.66 1.15
CA THR A 170 11.96 6.24 1.06
C THR A 170 11.41 6.53 -0.32
N ILE A 171 10.64 5.60 -0.86
CA ILE A 171 9.83 5.82 -2.05
C ILE A 171 8.39 6.11 -1.67
N THR A 172 7.81 7.12 -2.32
CA THR A 172 6.40 7.48 -2.23
C THR A 172 5.80 7.54 -3.63
N GLY A 173 4.51 7.28 -3.75
CA GLY A 173 3.83 7.35 -5.02
C GLY A 173 2.36 6.98 -4.91
N THR A 174 1.68 6.99 -6.05
CA THR A 174 0.31 6.50 -6.15
C THR A 174 0.30 4.98 -6.22
N GLY A 175 -0.64 4.33 -5.52
CA GLY A 175 -0.88 2.89 -5.65
C GLY A 175 -0.01 1.97 -4.79
N PHE A 176 0.86 2.51 -3.92
CA PHE A 176 1.62 1.75 -2.91
C PHE A 176 1.90 2.63 -1.68
N ASP A 177 2.16 2.01 -0.54
CA ASP A 177 2.52 2.72 0.69
C ASP A 177 3.96 3.25 0.65
N THR A 178 4.24 4.28 1.45
CA THR A 178 5.61 4.76 1.63
C THR A 178 6.50 3.59 2.08
N THR A 179 7.48 3.24 1.26
CA THR A 179 8.30 2.04 1.45
C THR A 179 9.78 2.42 1.55
N LEU A 180 10.51 1.76 2.42
CA LEU A 180 11.97 1.89 2.49
C LEU A 180 12.59 1.35 1.20
N ALA A 181 13.60 2.04 0.71
CA ALA A 181 14.25 1.71 -0.53
C ALA A 181 15.72 2.14 -0.55
N GLU A 182 16.43 1.60 -1.51
CA GLU A 182 17.86 1.78 -1.68
C GLU A 182 18.16 2.05 -3.16
N ILE A 183 19.10 2.96 -3.42
CA ILE A 183 19.68 3.20 -4.73
C ILE A 183 21.16 2.83 -4.67
N LEU A 184 21.55 1.87 -5.50
CA LEU A 184 22.93 1.58 -5.84
C LEU A 184 23.33 2.45 -7.02
N VAL A 185 24.40 3.23 -6.90
CA VAL A 185 25.00 3.96 -8.01
C VAL A 185 26.42 3.47 -8.21
N ASN A 186 26.71 2.97 -9.40
CA ASN A 186 28.05 2.52 -9.76
C ASN A 186 28.65 3.51 -10.75
N LEU A 187 29.78 4.11 -10.37
CA LEU A 187 30.53 5.04 -11.22
C LEU A 187 31.86 4.42 -11.60
N ASN A 188 32.20 4.47 -12.89
CA ASN A 188 33.46 3.94 -13.40
C ASN A 188 34.03 4.84 -14.50
N GLN A 189 35.31 5.17 -14.38
CA GLN A 189 36.08 5.88 -15.39
C GLN A 189 36.98 4.92 -16.16
N VAL A 190 36.77 4.82 -17.47
CA VAL A 190 37.68 4.07 -18.34
C VAL A 190 38.81 5.00 -18.79
N GLY A 191 40.05 4.60 -18.55
CA GLY A 191 41.25 5.30 -19.02
C GLY A 191 41.93 6.23 -18.01
N GLY A 192 41.43 6.33 -16.78
CA GLY A 192 42.06 7.10 -15.70
C GLY A 192 41.32 8.40 -15.31
N PRO A 193 41.78 9.12 -14.28
CA PRO A 193 41.22 10.41 -13.87
C PRO A 193 41.14 11.42 -15.03
N GLY A 194 40.06 12.20 -15.08
CA GLY A 194 39.79 13.17 -16.14
C GLY A 194 39.10 12.63 -17.41
N ASN A 195 38.90 11.31 -17.53
CA ASN A 195 38.12 10.72 -18.63
C ASN A 195 36.59 10.74 -18.36
N ALA A 196 35.80 10.32 -19.35
CA ALA A 196 34.35 10.20 -19.18
C ALA A 196 34.01 9.20 -18.05
N VAL A 197 33.09 9.62 -17.17
CA VAL A 197 32.53 8.78 -16.10
C VAL A 197 31.30 8.08 -16.67
N ASN A 198 31.31 6.76 -16.65
CA ASN A 198 30.10 5.96 -16.85
C ASN A 198 29.40 5.83 -15.51
N ALA A 199 28.07 5.97 -15.51
CA ALA A 199 27.28 5.72 -14.33
C ALA A 199 26.08 4.85 -14.67
N SER A 200 25.72 3.99 -13.73
CA SER A 200 24.47 3.24 -13.74
C SER A 200 23.89 3.25 -12.34
N SER A 201 22.57 3.39 -12.25
CA SER A 201 21.87 3.39 -10.98
C SER A 201 20.80 2.32 -10.97
N THR A 202 20.60 1.68 -9.84
CA THR A 202 19.56 0.66 -9.63
C THR A 202 18.84 0.98 -8.34
N PHE A 203 17.53 1.16 -8.43
CA PHE A 203 16.65 1.37 -7.28
C PHE A 203 15.98 0.04 -6.90
N GLY A 204 15.98 -0.33 -5.62
CA GLY A 204 15.23 -1.47 -5.08
C GLY A 204 14.43 -1.09 -3.83
N SER A 205 13.26 -1.69 -3.63
CA SER A 205 12.40 -1.47 -2.46
C SER A 205 12.39 -2.67 -1.54
N GLN A 206 12.05 -2.52 -0.25
CA GLN A 206 11.91 -3.69 0.63
C GLN A 206 10.74 -4.59 0.21
N PRO A 207 10.91 -5.92 0.22
CA PRO A 207 9.90 -6.84 -0.27
C PRO A 207 8.58 -6.71 0.47
N SER A 208 7.48 -6.87 -0.28
CA SER A 208 6.15 -7.02 0.32
C SER A 208 6.12 -8.28 1.20
N PRO A 209 5.72 -8.19 2.48
CA PRO A 209 5.50 -9.37 3.29
C PRO A 209 4.37 -10.14 2.62
N THR A 210 4.61 -11.40 2.29
CA THR A 210 3.54 -12.30 1.89
C THR A 210 2.53 -12.32 3.02
N SER A 211 1.33 -11.80 2.79
CA SER A 211 0.30 -11.71 3.81
C SER A 211 0.00 -13.13 4.33
N VAL A 212 0.54 -13.50 5.48
CA VAL A 212 0.06 -14.66 6.24
C VAL A 212 -1.32 -14.25 6.73
N PRO A 213 -2.41 -14.94 6.33
CA PRO A 213 -3.74 -14.59 6.82
C PRO A 213 -3.75 -14.68 8.34
N GLU A 214 -4.10 -13.58 9.01
CA GLU A 214 -4.17 -13.57 10.47
C GLU A 214 -5.14 -14.67 10.96
N PRO A 215 -4.86 -15.34 12.09
CA PRO A 215 -5.68 -16.44 12.61
C PRO A 215 -7.17 -16.10 12.80
N SER A 216 -7.48 -14.81 12.95
CA SER A 216 -8.84 -14.27 13.06
C SER A 216 -9.70 -14.50 11.82
N ALA A 217 -9.11 -14.49 10.62
CA ALA A 217 -9.82 -14.75 9.36
C ALA A 217 -10.25 -16.23 9.23
N ILE A 218 -9.45 -17.16 9.77
CA ILE A 218 -9.75 -18.60 9.79
C ILE A 218 -10.83 -18.91 10.84
N LEU A 219 -10.78 -18.26 12.00
CA LEU A 219 -11.79 -18.42 13.05
C LEU A 219 -13.16 -17.90 12.63
N GLY A 220 -13.22 -16.82 11.85
CA GLY A 220 -14.48 -16.32 11.26
C GLY A 220 -15.14 -17.33 10.32
N ILE A 221 -14.35 -18.03 9.50
CA ILE A 221 -14.84 -19.05 8.57
C ILE A 221 -15.31 -20.32 9.32
N LEU A 222 -14.60 -20.74 10.36
CA LEU A 222 -15.01 -21.88 11.19
C LEU A 222 -16.27 -21.59 12.03
N ALA A 223 -16.44 -20.36 12.53
CA ALA A 223 -17.64 -19.99 13.28
C ALA A 223 -18.92 -20.03 12.42
N VAL A 224 -18.83 -19.65 11.14
CA VAL A 224 -19.95 -19.73 10.18
C VAL A 224 -20.27 -21.18 9.82
N ALA A 225 -19.26 -22.05 9.69
CA ALA A 225 -19.47 -23.49 9.49
C ALA A 225 -20.07 -24.19 10.73
N GLY A 226 -19.67 -23.79 11.94
CA GLY A 226 -20.19 -24.31 13.19
C GLY A 226 -21.65 -23.95 13.46
N ALA A 227 -22.07 -22.74 13.09
CA ALA A 227 -23.48 -22.33 13.18
C ALA A 227 -24.39 -23.03 12.15
N GLY A 228 -23.87 -23.37 10.97
CA GLY A 228 -24.61 -24.09 9.92
C GLY A 228 -24.87 -25.57 10.21
N ALA A 229 -23.99 -26.23 10.96
CA ALA A 229 -24.11 -27.66 11.28
C ALA A 229 -25.13 -27.96 12.40
N PHE A 230 -25.45 -27.00 13.27
CA PHE A 230 -26.42 -27.17 14.35
C PHE A 230 -27.88 -26.84 13.98
N ALA A 231 -28.14 -26.28 12.79
CA ALA A 231 -29.48 -25.91 12.35
C ALA A 231 -30.22 -27.01 11.56
N ARG A 232 -29.56 -28.13 11.20
CA ARG A 232 -30.16 -29.16 10.34
C ARG A 232 -30.48 -30.46 11.08
N ARG A 233 -31.40 -30.39 12.06
CA ARG A 233 -32.18 -31.57 12.48
C ARG A 233 -33.59 -31.18 12.95
N LYS A 234 -34.50 -31.08 11.99
CA LYS A 234 -35.92 -31.47 12.15
C LYS A 234 -36.63 -31.44 10.79
N SER A 235 -36.78 -32.63 10.21
CA SER A 235 -38.04 -33.14 9.68
C SER A 235 -37.98 -34.65 9.72
#